data_AF-A0A8S3D6A6-F1
#
_entry.id   AF-A0A8S3D6A6-F1
#
_cell.length_a   1.000
_cell.length_b   1.000
_cell.length_c   1.000
_cell.angle_alpha   90.00
_cell.angle_beta   90.00
_cell.angle_gamma   90.00
#
_symmetry.space_group_name_H-M   'P 1'
#
loop_
_entity.id
_entity.type
_entity.pdbx_description
1 polymer ?
#
loop_
_entity_poly.entity_id
_entity_poly.type
_entity_poly.pdbx_seq_one_letter_code
_entity_poly.pdbx_strand_id
1 'polypeptide(L)' 'NHIQEWSHCENATTIAGSNSGTSGSTSNLFDSPDDVTFDKHGNMYVADHNNHRVQRFAPNSNVGTSVAGTGAKSGALTDL' A
#
# COMPACT_ATOMS: atom_id res chain seq x y z
N ASN A 1 -6.40 0.27 -6.44
CA ASN A 1 -6.37 0.39 -4.96
C ASN A 1 -6.27 -0.95 -4.23
N HIS A 2 -5.78 -2.01 -4.89
CA HIS A 2 -5.47 -3.27 -4.24
C HIS A 2 -4.32 -3.94 -5.01
N ILE A 3 -3.54 -4.76 -4.31
CA ILE A 3 -2.45 -5.56 -4.88
C ILE A 3 -2.88 -7.02 -4.80
N GLN A 4 -2.68 -7.76 -5.89
CA GLN A 4 -3.06 -9.17 -5.98
C GLN A 4 -1.87 -10.06 -6.29
N GLU A 5 -1.86 -11.24 -5.67
CA GLU A 5 -0.98 -12.34 -6.01
C GLU A 5 -1.74 -13.38 -6.83
N TRP A 6 -1.10 -13.90 -7.89
CA TRP A 6 -1.68 -14.87 -8.82
C TRP A 6 -1.03 -16.24 -8.64
N SER A 7 -1.84 -17.24 -8.30
CA SER A 7 -1.43 -18.64 -8.34
C SER A 7 -1.65 -19.23 -9.72
N HIS A 8 -0.74 -20.10 -10.17
CA HIS A 8 -0.76 -20.74 -11.51
C HIS A 8 -2.01 -21.62 -11.78
N CYS A 9 -2.86 -21.82 -10.79
CA CYS A 9 -4.04 -22.68 -10.88
C CYS A 9 -5.24 -22.24 -10.01
N GLU A 10 -5.17 -21.06 -9.37
CA GLU A 10 -6.26 -20.53 -8.54
C GLU A 10 -6.58 -19.08 -8.92
N ASN A 11 -7.70 -18.56 -8.43
CA ASN A 11 -8.04 -17.14 -8.60
C ASN A 11 -7.04 -16.25 -7.86
N ALA A 12 -6.87 -15.02 -8.35
CA ALA A 12 -6.05 -14.02 -7.69
C ALA A 12 -6.53 -13.75 -6.25
N THR A 13 -5.58 -13.64 -5.32
CA THR A 13 -5.86 -13.29 -3.93
C THR A 13 -5.39 -11.86 -3.66
N THR A 14 -6.24 -11.05 -3.02
CA THR A 14 -5.85 -9.71 -2.57
C THR A 14 -4.93 -9.83 -1.36
N ILE A 15 -3.72 -9.29 -1.49
CA ILE A 15 -2.69 -9.34 -0.43
C ILE A 15 -2.55 -8.00 0.33
N ALA A 16 -2.99 -6.89 -0.26
CA ALA A 16 -3.12 -5.59 0.41
C ALA A 16 -4.12 -4.68 -0.31
N GLY A 17 -4.68 -3.72 0.42
CA GLY A 17 -5.68 -2.77 -0.11
C GLY A 17 -7.12 -3.27 0.05
N SER A 18 -8.05 -2.60 -0.63
CA SER A 18 -9.48 -2.93 -0.55
C SER A 18 -9.87 -4.10 -1.45
N ASN A 19 -10.60 -5.08 -0.91
CA ASN A 19 -11.19 -6.17 -1.71
C ASN A 19 -12.18 -5.70 -2.79
N SER A 20 -12.75 -4.49 -2.63
CA SER A 20 -13.66 -3.88 -3.59
C SER A 20 -12.99 -2.81 -4.46
N GLY A 21 -11.67 -2.61 -4.29
CA GLY A 21 -10.93 -1.56 -4.99
C GLY A 21 -11.24 -0.13 -4.53
N THR A 22 -11.92 0.04 -3.39
CA THR A 22 -12.16 1.37 -2.78
C THR A 22 -10.84 2.03 -2.41
N SER A 23 -10.71 3.32 -2.70
CA SER A 23 -9.56 4.12 -2.27
C SER A 23 -9.67 4.53 -0.80
N GLY A 24 -8.52 4.79 -0.15
CA GLY A 24 -8.47 5.31 1.21
C GLY A 24 -7.05 5.55 1.70
N SER A 25 -6.93 6.21 2.85
CA SER A 25 -5.65 6.62 3.44
C SER A 25 -5.28 5.88 4.72
N THR A 26 -6.10 4.93 5.20
CA THR A 26 -5.74 4.05 6.32
C THR A 26 -4.58 3.12 5.92
N SER A 27 -3.90 2.52 6.90
CA SER A 27 -2.72 1.67 6.68
C SER A 27 -2.99 0.38 5.88
N ASN A 28 -4.26 0.01 5.72
CA ASN A 28 -4.70 -1.15 4.94
C ASN A 28 -5.34 -0.77 3.58
N LEU A 29 -5.35 0.52 3.24
CA LEU A 29 -5.93 1.05 2.00
C LEU A 29 -4.89 1.83 1.19
N PHE A 30 -5.17 1.98 -0.10
CA PHE A 30 -4.36 2.73 -1.04
C PHE A 30 -5.22 3.75 -1.79
N ASP A 31 -4.58 4.76 -2.37
CA ASP A 31 -5.18 5.70 -3.29
C ASP A 31 -4.25 5.85 -4.50
N SER A 32 -4.66 5.22 -5.61
CA SER A 32 -3.87 5.15 -6.85
C SER A 32 -2.41 4.70 -6.62
N PRO A 33 -2.15 3.50 -6.08
CA PRO A 33 -0.78 3.02 -5.95
C PRO A 33 -0.17 2.79 -7.34
N ASP A 34 1.07 3.24 -7.52
CA ASP A 34 1.74 3.22 -8.84
C ASP A 34 2.60 1.97 -9.02
N ASP A 35 3.26 1.51 -7.95
CA ASP A 35 4.24 0.42 -8.04
C ASP A 35 4.36 -0.39 -6.75
N VAL A 36 4.91 -1.60 -6.87
CA VAL A 36 5.16 -2.55 -5.78
C VAL A 36 6.49 -3.28 -5.97
N THR A 37 7.26 -3.42 -4.88
CA THR A 37 8.50 -4.19 -4.87
C THR A 37 8.66 -5.01 -3.59
N PHE A 38 9.54 -6.01 -3.59
CA PHE A 38 9.81 -6.89 -2.46
C PHE A 38 11.28 -6.84 -2.07
N ASP A 39 11.58 -6.88 -0.77
CA ASP A 39 12.94 -7.10 -0.28
C ASP A 39 13.26 -8.59 -0.07
N LYS A 40 14.53 -8.87 0.24
CA LYS A 40 15.04 -10.24 0.45
C LYS A 40 14.40 -10.99 1.63
N HIS A 41 13.70 -10.29 2.52
CA HIS A 41 13.00 -10.88 3.65
C HIS A 41 11.49 -11.05 3.36
N GLY A 42 11.05 -10.73 2.14
CA GLY A 42 9.66 -10.82 1.71
C GLY A 42 8.80 -9.65 2.17
N ASN A 43 9.37 -8.54 2.65
CA ASN A 43 8.56 -7.35 2.92
C ASN A 43 8.16 -6.71 1.59
N MET A 44 6.90 -6.35 1.47
CA MET A 44 6.34 -5.66 0.31
C MET A 44 6.37 -4.15 0.54
N TYR A 45 6.79 -3.38 -0.45
CA TYR A 45 6.80 -1.93 -0.44
C TYR A 45 5.91 -1.42 -1.56
N VAL A 46 4.95 -0.56 -1.22
CA VAL A 46 3.98 -0.01 -2.18
C VAL A 46 4.13 1.51 -2.24
N ALA A 47 4.30 2.03 -3.45
CA ALA A 47 4.27 3.47 -3.73
C ALA A 47 2.80 3.93 -3.85
N ASP A 48 2.27 4.50 -2.77
CA ASP A 48 0.87 4.90 -2.65
C ASP A 48 0.71 6.37 -3.09
N HIS A 49 0.69 6.59 -4.41
CA HIS A 49 0.96 7.88 -5.05
C HIS A 49 0.05 8.99 -4.54
N ASN A 50 -1.27 8.82 -4.60
CA ASN A 50 -2.17 9.91 -4.17
C ASN A 50 -2.15 10.07 -2.65
N ASN A 51 -1.72 9.09 -1.87
CA ASN A 51 -1.50 9.28 -0.44
C ASN A 51 -0.11 9.84 -0.12
N HIS A 52 0.75 10.10 -1.11
CA HIS A 52 2.07 10.73 -0.89
C HIS A 52 2.92 9.97 0.15
N ARG A 53 2.90 8.63 0.09
CA ARG A 53 3.64 7.77 1.02
C ARG A 53 4.16 6.51 0.36
N VAL A 54 5.15 5.90 1.00
CA VAL A 54 5.56 4.51 0.75
C VAL A 54 5.19 3.68 1.97
N GLN A 55 4.44 2.60 1.75
CA GLN A 55 4.04 1.68 2.80
C GLN A 55 4.81 0.37 2.71
N ARG A 56 5.32 -0.10 3.85
CA ARG A 56 5.92 -1.43 4.01
C ARG A 56 4.93 -2.38 4.67
N PHE A 57 4.77 -3.57 4.11
CA PHE A 57 3.99 -4.68 4.66
C PHE A 57 4.94 -5.82 4.99
N ALA A 58 4.83 -6.38 6.20
CA ALA A 58 5.50 -7.63 6.53
C ALA A 58 4.88 -8.78 5.72
N PRO A 59 5.61 -9.89 5.49
CA PRO A 59 5.05 -11.07 4.84
C PRO A 59 3.70 -11.47 5.45
N ASN A 60 2.69 -11.70 4.60
CA ASN A 60 1.33 -12.07 4.99
C ASN A 60 0.56 -11.01 5.81
N SER A 61 1.04 -9.77 5.92
CA SER A 61 0.31 -8.66 6.54
C SER A 61 -0.49 -7.89 5.50
N ASN A 62 -1.76 -7.61 5.80
CA ASN A 62 -2.59 -6.67 5.03
C ASN A 62 -2.60 -5.24 5.61
N VAL A 63 -1.84 -5.01 6.70
CA VAL A 63 -1.66 -3.70 7.32
C VAL A 63 -0.24 -3.22 7.09
N GLY A 64 -0.11 -2.03 6.51
CA GLY A 64 1.15 -1.39 6.19
C GLY A 64 1.65 -0.46 7.30
N THR A 65 2.94 -0.14 7.24
CA THR A 65 3.57 0.94 8.01
C THR A 65 4.15 1.94 7.03
N SER A 66 3.83 3.24 7.19
CA SER A 66 4.48 4.29 6.42
C SER A 66 5.96 4.33 6.76
N VAL A 67 6.81 4.11 5.76
CA VAL A 67 8.28 4.15 5.90
C VAL A 67 8.90 5.39 5.24
N ALA A 68 8.14 6.08 4.38
CA ALA A 68 8.49 7.38 3.81
C ALA A 68 7.23 8.15 3.43
N GLY A 69 7.34 9.49 3.36
CA GLY A 69 6.22 10.39 3.10
C GLY A 69 5.30 10.57 4.31
N THR A 70 4.48 11.63 4.27
CA THR A 70 3.64 12.02 5.41
C THR A 70 2.21 11.48 5.33
N GLY A 71 1.81 10.88 4.21
CA GLY A 71 0.41 10.51 4.00
C GLY A 71 -0.47 11.69 3.59
N ALA A 72 0.09 12.91 3.51
CA ALA A 72 -0.65 14.14 3.30
C ALA A 72 -0.53 14.62 1.84
N LYS A 73 -1.68 14.72 1.17
CA LYS A 73 -1.82 15.42 -0.11
C LYS A 73 -1.55 16.90 0.15
N SER A 74 -0.40 17.40 -0.30
CA SER A 74 0.18 18.73 -0.04
C SER A 74 -0.79 19.79 0.52
N GLY A 75 -0.54 20.24 1.76
CA GLY A 75 -1.26 21.36 2.40
C GLY A 75 -1.17 21.41 3.93
N ALA A 76 -0.88 20.30 4.61
CA ALA A 76 -0.74 20.29 6.06
C ALA A 76 0.72 20.54 6.51
N LEU A 77 1.26 21.71 6.20
CA LEU A 77 2.23 22.32 7.12
C LEU A 77 1.41 22.98 8.23
N THR A 78 1.06 22.22 9.26
CA THR A 78 0.58 22.78 10.52
C THR A 78 1.66 22.59 11.57
N ASP A 79 2.80 23.22 11.38
CA ASP A 79 3.78 23.46 12.45
C ASP A 79 4.37 24.86 12.24
N LEU A 80 3.72 25.85 12.89
CA LEU A 80 4.29 27.15 13.25
C LEU A 80 3.81 27.51 14.65
#